data_AF-A0AAX4EVU3-F1
#
_entry.id   AF-A0AAX4EVU3-F1
#
_cell.length_a   1.000
_cell.length_b   1.000
_cell.length_c   1.000
_cell.angle_alpha   90.00
_cell.angle_beta   90.00
_cell.angle_gamma   90.00
#
_symmetry.space_group_name_H-M   'P 1'
#
loop_
_entity.id
_entity.type
_entity.pdbx_description
1 polymer ?
#
loop_
_entity_poly.entity_id
_entity_poly.type
_entity_poly.pdbx_seq_one_letter_code
_entity_poly.pdbx_strand_id
1 'polypeptide(L)'
;MSDEVGFYNYFSIFMLLRMDAMNRNVTCWVRHCLRAAIVVSVTAGSLSAYADIVKIDAKINYQKIQGFGGMNGAGWINDLTTEQINTAFGNDAGQIGLSIMRIRIDPDSNKWNIQVPSARQAVSLGAKLMATPWTPPRI
;
A
#
# COMPACT_ATOMS: atom_id res chain seq x y z
N MET A 1 33.27 8.35 -3.23
CA MET A 1 32.30 7.43 -2.60
C MET A 1 31.38 6.99 -3.75
N SER A 2 31.79 6.07 -4.61
CA SER A 2 31.64 4.60 -4.45
C SER A 2 30.14 4.27 -4.24
N ASP A 3 29.37 3.63 -5.13
CA ASP A 3 29.66 2.47 -5.99
C ASP A 3 28.60 2.26 -7.12
N GLU A 4 28.93 1.32 -8.00
CA GLU A 4 28.31 0.81 -9.25
C GLU A 4 26.84 0.31 -9.13
N VAL A 5 26.01 0.17 -10.18
CA VAL A 5 26.02 -0.74 -11.36
C VAL A 5 24.82 -0.33 -12.26
N GLY A 6 24.70 -0.49 -13.58
CA GLY A 6 25.41 -1.21 -14.63
C GLY A 6 24.56 -1.09 -15.92
N PHE A 7 25.06 -1.66 -17.02
CA PHE A 7 24.49 -1.72 -18.39
C PHE A 7 24.64 -0.45 -19.23
N TYR A 8 25.62 -0.45 -20.15
CA TYR A 8 25.40 -0.56 -21.60
C TYR A 8 26.76 -0.89 -22.24
N ASN A 9 26.93 -2.14 -22.68
CA ASN A 9 28.11 -2.56 -23.42
C ASN A 9 27.61 -3.11 -24.78
N TYR A 10 27.62 -2.26 -25.80
CA TYR A 10 27.52 -2.70 -27.18
C TYR A 10 28.82 -2.32 -27.87
N PHE A 11 29.77 -3.25 -27.81
CA PHE A 11 30.99 -3.24 -28.59
C PHE A 11 30.64 -3.30 -30.08
N SER A 12 31.14 -2.32 -30.82
CA SER A 12 31.27 -2.37 -32.26
C SER A 12 32.23 -3.48 -32.65
N ILE A 13 31.74 -4.56 -33.28
CA ILE A 13 32.57 -5.45 -34.09
C ILE A 13 31.97 -5.49 -35.50
N PHE A 14 32.61 -4.69 -36.36
CA PHE A 14 32.61 -4.88 -37.80
C PHE A 14 33.46 -6.13 -38.06
N MET A 15 32.85 -7.22 -38.52
CA MET A 15 33.59 -8.34 -39.10
C MET A 15 32.99 -8.65 -40.46
N LEU A 16 33.56 -7.99 -41.47
CA LEU A 16 33.35 -8.27 -42.89
C LEU A 16 34.00 -9.63 -43.19
N LEU A 17 33.26 -10.72 -42.99
CA LEU A 17 33.66 -12.04 -43.48
C LEU A 17 33.28 -12.16 -44.95
N ARG A 18 34.30 -12.21 -45.82
CA ARG A 18 34.16 -12.64 -47.22
C ARG A 18 33.47 -14.01 -47.24
N MET A 19 32.32 -14.10 -47.89
CA MET A 19 31.71 -15.37 -48.28
C MET A 19 32.36 -15.84 -49.58
N ASP A 20 33.51 -16.48 -49.48
CA ASP A 20 34.01 -17.33 -50.56
C ASP A 20 33.11 -18.58 -50.66
N ALA A 21 32.60 -18.79 -51.88
CA ALA A 21 31.84 -19.93 -52.42
C ALA A 21 31.22 -20.93 -51.41
N MET A 22 29.94 -20.74 -51.07
CA MET A 22 29.12 -21.72 -50.36
C MET A 22 28.19 -22.50 -51.31
N ASN A 23 28.14 -23.82 -51.13
CA ASN A 23 27.37 -24.79 -51.94
C ASN A 23 25.85 -24.51 -51.93
N ARG A 24 25.20 -24.53 -53.12
CA ARG A 24 23.79 -24.13 -53.37
C ARG A 24 22.75 -24.84 -52.49
N ASN A 25 23.10 -25.99 -51.90
CA ASN A 25 22.20 -26.75 -51.02
C ASN A 25 22.07 -26.14 -49.61
N VAL A 26 23.08 -25.42 -49.11
CA VAL A 26 23.06 -24.81 -47.76
C VAL A 26 22.20 -23.54 -47.75
N THR A 27 22.15 -22.82 -48.86
CA THR A 27 21.33 -21.61 -49.05
C THR A 27 19.82 -21.85 -48.97
N CYS A 28 19.32 -23.04 -49.34
CA CYS A 28 17.88 -23.35 -49.24
C CYS A 28 17.42 -23.61 -47.80
N TRP A 29 18.26 -24.22 -46.98
CA TRP A 29 17.97 -24.52 -45.57
C TRP A 29 17.97 -23.26 -44.71
N VAL A 30 18.97 -22.39 -44.86
CA VAL A 30 19.03 -21.10 -44.15
C VAL A 30 17.84 -20.20 -44.51
N ARG A 31 17.39 -20.23 -45.78
CA ARG A 31 16.24 -19.44 -46.26
C ARG A 31 14.89 -19.96 -45.75
N HIS A 32 14.75 -21.25 -45.46
CA HIS A 32 13.57 -21.80 -44.82
C HIS A 32 13.53 -21.52 -43.31
N CYS A 33 14.67 -21.61 -42.62
CA CYS A 33 14.76 -21.27 -41.20
C CYS A 33 14.53 -19.77 -40.94
N LEU A 34 15.02 -18.87 -41.80
CA LEU A 34 14.73 -17.43 -41.69
C LEU A 34 13.24 -17.09 -41.89
N ARG A 35 12.54 -17.83 -42.76
CA ARG A 35 11.10 -17.63 -43.00
C ARG A 35 10.24 -18.13 -41.84
N ALA A 36 10.64 -19.22 -41.18
CA ALA A 36 9.96 -19.72 -39.99
C ALA A 36 10.15 -18.81 -38.76
N ALA A 37 11.31 -18.17 -38.61
CA ALA A 37 11.60 -17.27 -37.50
C ALA A 37 10.82 -15.93 -37.54
N ILE A 38 10.45 -15.45 -38.74
CA ILE A 38 9.69 -14.19 -38.90
C ILE A 38 8.20 -14.35 -38.55
N VAL A 39 7.66 -15.57 -38.56
CA VAL A 39 6.22 -15.82 -38.35
C VAL A 39 5.82 -15.93 -36.87
N VAL A 40 6.78 -16.00 -35.94
CA VAL A 40 6.53 -16.09 -34.48
C VAL A 40 6.84 -14.76 -33.78
N SER A 41 6.46 -13.62 -34.36
CA SER A 41 6.77 -12.31 -33.76
C SER A 41 5.60 -11.33 -33.64
N VAL A 42 4.36 -11.67 -33.98
CA VAL A 42 3.25 -10.69 -33.85
C VAL A 42 1.96 -11.32 -33.35
N THR A 43 1.92 -11.72 -32.07
CA THR A 43 0.70 -11.67 -31.26
C THR A 43 1.02 -11.44 -29.78
N ALA A 44 1.90 -10.48 -29.48
CA ALA A 44 1.77 -9.76 -28.20
C ALA A 44 0.58 -8.80 -28.36
N GLY A 45 -0.64 -9.34 -28.35
CA GLY A 45 -1.84 -8.52 -28.31
C GLY A 45 -1.75 -7.63 -27.09
N SER A 46 -1.73 -6.31 -27.28
CA SER A 46 -1.79 -5.37 -26.18
C SER A 46 -3.07 -5.65 -25.39
N LEU A 47 -2.94 -6.08 -24.13
CA LEU A 47 -4.06 -6.10 -23.22
C LEU A 47 -4.55 -4.64 -23.13
N SER A 48 -5.74 -4.37 -23.66
CA SER A 48 -6.38 -3.08 -23.44
C SER A 48 -6.77 -3.05 -21.97
N ALA A 49 -5.97 -2.39 -21.14
CA ALA A 49 -6.39 -2.02 -19.81
C ALA A 49 -7.56 -1.04 -19.98
N TYR A 50 -8.75 -1.44 -19.52
CA TYR A 50 -9.89 -0.53 -19.44
C TYR A 50 -9.54 0.51 -18.36
N ALA A 51 -9.19 1.71 -18.80
CA ALA A 51 -8.89 2.83 -17.92
C ALA A 51 -9.96 3.91 -18.14
N ASP A 52 -10.58 4.35 -17.05
CA ASP A 52 -11.52 5.46 -17.04
C ASP A 52 -10.90 6.67 -16.32
N ILE A 53 -11.41 7.87 -16.58
CA ILE A 53 -10.85 9.12 -16.07
C ILE A 53 -11.47 9.45 -14.70
N VAL A 54 -10.64 9.48 -13.65
CA VAL A 54 -11.03 10.03 -12.34
C VAL A 54 -10.89 11.55 -12.37
N LYS A 55 -12.00 12.25 -12.14
CA LYS A 55 -12.01 13.73 -12.03
C LYS A 55 -12.07 14.14 -10.56
N ILE A 56 -11.09 14.93 -10.11
CA ILE A 56 -11.04 15.51 -8.78
C ILE A 56 -11.13 17.04 -8.94
N ASP A 57 -12.19 17.65 -8.41
CA ASP A 57 -12.37 19.11 -8.42
C ASP A 57 -12.23 19.66 -7.00
N ALA A 58 -11.08 20.30 -6.72
CA ALA A 58 -10.78 20.88 -5.42
C ALA A 58 -11.61 22.14 -5.08
N LYS A 59 -12.42 22.67 -6.02
CA LYS A 59 -13.34 23.78 -5.76
C LYS A 59 -14.64 23.32 -5.12
N ILE A 60 -14.98 22.03 -5.26
CA ILE A 60 -16.18 21.44 -4.68
C ILE A 60 -15.83 20.92 -3.29
N ASN A 61 -16.44 21.52 -2.26
CA ASN A 61 -16.26 21.11 -0.88
C ASN A 61 -17.40 20.16 -0.48
N TYR A 62 -17.05 19.08 0.24
CA TYR A 62 -18.00 18.13 0.82
C TYR A 62 -17.99 18.21 2.36
N GLN A 63 -18.10 17.08 3.06
CA GLN A 63 -18.08 17.03 4.51
C GLN A 63 -16.70 17.38 5.09
N LYS A 64 -16.70 18.05 6.24
CA LYS A 64 -15.49 18.21 7.05
C LYS A 64 -15.17 16.91 7.78
N ILE A 65 -14.03 16.32 7.47
CA ILE A 65 -13.54 15.12 8.14
C ILE A 65 -13.11 15.47 9.56
N GLN A 66 -13.70 14.80 10.56
CA GLN A 66 -13.42 15.05 11.98
C GLN A 66 -12.28 14.20 12.54
N GLY A 67 -11.95 13.10 11.86
CA GLY A 67 -10.89 12.17 12.23
C GLY A 67 -11.23 10.73 11.83
N PHE A 68 -10.26 9.86 12.07
CA PHE A 68 -10.38 8.40 11.94
C PHE A 68 -9.99 7.76 13.26
N GLY A 69 -10.57 6.61 13.59
CA GLY A 69 -10.49 6.12 14.95
C GLY A 69 -10.75 4.64 15.13
N GLY A 70 -10.67 4.20 16.38
CA GLY A 70 -10.86 2.82 16.81
C GLY A 70 -11.37 2.72 18.24
N MET A 71 -11.73 1.51 18.66
CA MET A 71 -12.25 1.22 19.99
C MET A 71 -11.12 0.80 20.94
N ASN A 72 -11.07 1.39 22.14
CA ASN A 72 -10.38 0.77 23.27
C ASN A 72 -11.38 -0.08 24.07
N GLY A 73 -11.12 -1.39 24.18
CA GLY A 73 -12.06 -2.39 24.68
C GLY A 73 -11.88 -2.78 26.15
N ALA A 74 -11.21 -1.96 26.96
CA ALA A 74 -10.88 -2.30 28.34
C ALA A 74 -12.13 -2.71 29.15
N GLY A 75 -12.05 -3.84 29.86
CA GLY A 75 -13.17 -4.46 30.57
C GLY A 75 -13.93 -5.53 29.78
N TRP A 76 -13.71 -5.64 28.47
CA TRP A 76 -14.07 -6.80 27.65
C TRP A 76 -12.84 -7.56 27.16
N ILE A 77 -11.81 -6.80 26.80
CA ILE A 77 -10.49 -7.29 26.44
C ILE A 77 -9.44 -6.54 27.27
N ASN A 78 -8.19 -6.96 27.15
CA ASN A 78 -7.07 -6.24 27.74
C ASN A 78 -7.05 -4.79 27.24
N ASP A 79 -6.72 -3.88 28.16
CA ASP A 79 -6.49 -2.49 27.81
C ASP A 79 -5.24 -2.38 26.92
N LEU A 80 -5.21 -1.34 26.09
CA LEU A 80 -4.04 -1.06 25.26
C LEU A 80 -2.86 -0.67 26.14
N THR A 81 -1.67 -1.20 25.82
CA THR A 81 -0.44 -0.73 26.47
C THR A 81 -0.08 0.68 25.99
N THR A 82 0.79 1.36 26.73
CA THR A 82 1.31 2.68 26.37
C THR A 82 1.93 2.70 24.97
N GLU A 83 2.66 1.66 24.59
CA GLU A 83 3.28 1.51 23.27
C GLU A 83 2.23 1.30 22.17
N GLN A 84 1.17 0.55 22.46
CA GLN A 84 0.07 0.33 21.52
C GLN A 84 -0.72 1.63 21.30
N ILE A 85 -0.93 2.43 22.34
CA ILE A 85 -1.58 3.74 22.23
C ILE A 85 -0.71 4.70 21.42
N ASN A 86 0.60 4.74 21.67
CA ASN A 86 1.52 5.56 20.89
C ASN A 86 1.53 5.13 19.42
N THR A 87 1.55 3.83 19.15
CA THR A 87 1.44 3.31 17.78
C THR A 87 0.11 3.69 17.13
N ALA A 88 -1.00 3.62 17.86
CA ALA A 88 -2.33 3.89 17.33
C ALA A 88 -2.61 5.39 17.09
N PHE A 89 -2.26 6.24 18.05
CA PHE A 89 -2.67 7.66 18.08
C PHE A 89 -1.53 8.64 17.84
N GLY A 90 -0.28 8.20 17.88
CA GLY A 90 0.84 9.01 17.42
C GLY A 90 0.86 9.15 15.89
N ASN A 91 1.60 10.14 15.40
CA ASN A 91 1.65 10.50 13.97
C ASN A 91 3.08 10.51 13.39
N ASP A 92 4.02 9.87 14.08
CA ASP A 92 5.38 9.68 13.60
C ASP A 92 5.48 8.47 12.66
N ALA A 93 6.65 8.28 12.05
CA ALA A 93 6.91 7.14 11.17
C ALA A 93 6.66 5.81 11.91
N GLY A 94 5.86 4.93 11.30
CA GLY A 94 5.48 3.63 11.89
C GLY A 94 4.27 3.69 12.82
N GLN A 95 3.66 4.86 13.01
CA GLN A 95 2.41 5.03 13.77
C GLN A 95 1.22 5.22 12.82
N ILE A 96 0.00 5.01 13.32
CA ILE A 96 -1.22 4.94 12.51
C ILE A 96 -1.86 6.33 12.33
N GLY A 97 -1.70 7.25 13.28
CA GLY A 97 -2.30 8.60 13.20
C GLY A 97 -3.80 8.64 13.46
N LEU A 98 -4.34 7.75 14.31
CA LEU A 98 -5.74 7.85 14.71
C LEU A 98 -5.99 9.12 15.54
N SER A 99 -7.16 9.71 15.33
CA SER A 99 -7.58 11.00 15.93
C SER A 99 -8.87 10.91 16.72
N ILE A 100 -9.49 9.72 16.79
CA ILE A 100 -10.71 9.47 17.58
C ILE A 100 -10.57 8.14 18.32
N MET A 101 -10.69 8.15 19.65
CA MET A 101 -10.81 6.94 20.46
C MET A 101 -12.26 6.75 20.89
N ARG A 102 -12.84 5.60 20.55
CA ARG A 102 -14.11 5.16 21.10
C ARG A 102 -13.85 4.37 22.40
N ILE A 103 -14.61 4.67 23.44
CA ILE A 103 -14.59 3.96 24.72
C ILE A 103 -15.99 3.53 25.15
N ARG A 104 -16.06 2.56 26.05
CA ARG A 104 -17.32 2.06 26.62
C ARG A 104 -17.69 2.81 27.90
N ILE A 105 -18.97 3.13 28.05
CA ILE A 105 -19.56 3.48 29.34
C ILE A 105 -20.10 2.18 29.94
N ASP A 106 -19.47 1.70 31.01
CA ASP A 106 -19.95 0.52 31.75
C ASP A 106 -21.22 0.88 32.55
N PRO A 107 -22.22 -0.02 32.66
CA PRO A 107 -23.40 0.23 33.50
C PRO A 107 -23.03 0.38 34.99
N ASP A 108 -21.90 -0.18 35.45
CA ASP A 108 -21.37 0.02 36.80
C ASP A 108 -20.36 1.18 36.82
N SER A 109 -20.74 2.28 37.49
CA SER A 109 -19.89 3.48 37.61
C SER A 109 -18.54 3.22 38.30
N ASN A 110 -18.43 2.17 39.11
CA ASN A 110 -17.17 1.80 39.76
C ASN A 110 -16.12 1.29 38.77
N LYS A 111 -16.53 0.93 37.54
CA LYS A 111 -15.64 0.42 36.48
C LYS A 111 -15.21 1.48 35.48
N TRP A 112 -15.69 2.72 35.60
CA TRP A 112 -15.34 3.79 34.65
C TRP A 112 -13.85 4.16 34.71
N ASN A 113 -13.23 3.98 35.87
CA ASN A 113 -11.80 4.24 36.08
C ASN A 113 -10.89 3.42 35.17
N ILE A 114 -11.33 2.25 34.70
CA ILE A 114 -10.56 1.35 33.83
C ILE A 114 -10.21 2.03 32.50
N GLN A 115 -11.05 2.93 31.98
CA GLN A 115 -10.81 3.61 30.70
C GLN A 115 -9.84 4.79 30.81
N VAL A 116 -9.62 5.31 32.02
CA VAL A 116 -8.96 6.62 32.23
C VAL A 116 -7.51 6.65 31.77
N PRO A 117 -6.65 5.65 32.07
CA PRO A 117 -5.24 5.71 31.67
C PRO A 117 -5.09 5.86 30.15
N SER A 118 -5.74 4.99 29.39
CA SER A 118 -5.68 4.97 27.94
C SER A 118 -6.33 6.19 27.30
N ALA A 119 -7.48 6.62 27.82
CA ALA A 119 -8.16 7.81 27.36
C ALA A 119 -7.32 9.09 27.55
N ARG A 120 -6.66 9.24 28.71
CA ARG A 120 -5.79 10.39 28.98
C ARG A 120 -4.59 10.42 28.04
N GLN A 121 -3.97 9.27 27.80
CA GLN A 121 -2.82 9.20 26.89
C GLN A 121 -3.23 9.52 25.45
N ALA A 122 -4.34 8.98 24.97
CA ALA A 122 -4.83 9.28 23.62
C ALA A 122 -5.16 10.78 23.45
N VAL A 123 -5.77 11.41 24.45
CA VAL A 123 -6.01 12.87 24.46
C VAL A 123 -4.70 13.65 24.43
N SER A 124 -3.66 13.19 25.14
CA SER A 124 -2.36 13.85 25.11
C SER A 124 -1.69 13.80 23.72
N LEU A 125 -2.05 12.81 22.90
CA LEU A 125 -1.63 12.67 21.51
C LEU A 125 -2.57 13.41 20.52
N GLY A 126 -3.58 14.12 21.02
CA GLY A 126 -4.50 14.92 20.21
C GLY A 126 -5.79 14.20 19.78
N ALA A 127 -6.07 13.01 20.31
CA ALA A 127 -7.29 12.28 19.97
C ALA A 127 -8.54 12.86 20.66
N LYS A 128 -9.67 12.85 19.96
CA LYS A 128 -11.01 13.10 20.53
C LYS A 128 -11.54 11.81 21.16
N LEU A 129 -12.33 11.93 22.22
CA LEU A 129 -12.97 10.78 22.87
C LEU A 129 -14.45 10.70 22.52
N MET A 130 -14.92 9.50 22.18
CA MET A 130 -16.34 9.18 21.99
C MET A 130 -16.74 8.03 22.91
N ALA A 131 -17.53 8.32 23.95
CA ALA A 131 -17.98 7.32 24.89
C ALA A 131 -19.37 6.78 24.50
N THR A 132 -19.56 5.47 24.55
CA THR A 132 -20.83 4.84 24.16
C THR A 132 -21.32 3.82 25.21
N PRO A 133 -22.56 3.93 25.70
CA PRO A 133 -23.16 2.91 26.55
C PRO A 133 -23.73 1.76 25.71
N TRP A 134 -23.73 0.56 26.28
CA TRP A 134 -24.40 -0.62 25.68
C TRP A 134 -25.62 -1.08 26.46
N THR A 135 -25.66 -0.75 27.75
CA THR A 135 -26.72 -1.18 28.67
C THR A 135 -26.86 -0.11 29.75
N PRO A 136 -28.09 0.25 30.17
CA PRO A 136 -28.28 1.15 31.29
C PRO A 136 -27.84 0.51 32.62
N PRO A 137 -27.61 1.30 33.69
CA PRO A 137 -27.42 0.78 35.03
C PRO A 137 -28.61 -0.07 35.47
N ARG A 138 -28.36 -1.09 36.29
CA ARG A 138 -29.43 -1.85 36.93
C ARG A 138 -30.03 -1.02 38.06
N ILE A 139 -31.35 -0.89 38.05
CA ILE A 139 -32.14 -0.29 39.14
C ILE A 139 -32.24 -1.21 40.34
#